data_AF-A0A9W4IG61-F1
#
_entry.id   AF-A0A9W4IG61-F1
#
_cell.length_a   1.000
_cell.length_b   1.000
_cell.length_c   1.000
_cell.angle_alpha   90.00
_cell.angle_beta   90.00
_cell.angle_gamma   90.00
#
_symmetry.space_group_name_H-M   'P 1'
#
loop_
_entity.id
_entity.type
_entity.pdbx_description
1 polymer ?
#
loop_
_entity_poly.entity_id
_entity_poly.type
_entity_poly.pdbx_seq_one_letter_code
_entity_poly.pdbx_strand_id
1 'polypeptide(L)'
;MTFPRVLSLWHTLKDTMSSLTGSQTCSAANKRGFDSWTITQLQSALANEKTPDPCFLNVMAGARIPPQTALAEAKEMLSPGTDSTSVTLAHTLYAISSNQAFQDELASDIAASEWPTDMSSLEAIPSLVACVKEGIRWTGAATAMLPRVVPKGGALVEGAEPPGGTKVSSSPAWYLHHETAFPDPERYRPSRWLEQRNERNPLDEYYIPFSKGPSTCIGVHFVYLELYLSVSQILRKYRIRPRSGNNLLADHEAVLPSRGEWATAAPLQRLEVTLEERWSSDVN
;
A
#
# COMPACT_ATOMS: atom_id res chain seq x y z
N MET A 1 22.67 29.87 -9.30
CA MET A 1 22.92 28.43 -9.56
C MET A 1 21.59 27.76 -9.85
N THR A 2 21.46 27.00 -10.94
CA THR A 2 20.24 26.23 -11.22
C THR A 2 20.21 24.97 -10.36
N PHE A 3 19.03 24.56 -9.89
CA PHE A 3 18.82 23.36 -9.06
C PHE A 3 19.55 22.10 -9.58
N PRO A 4 19.58 21.81 -10.91
CA PRO A 4 20.31 20.65 -11.45
C PRO A 4 21.82 20.70 -11.23
N ARG A 5 22.44 21.89 -11.25
CA ARG A 5 23.89 22.06 -11.02
C ARG A 5 24.26 21.88 -9.55
N VAL A 6 23.37 22.29 -8.64
CA VAL A 6 23.54 22.07 -7.20
C VAL A 6 23.44 20.57 -6.90
N LEU A 7 22.45 19.89 -7.50
CA LEU A 7 22.27 18.45 -7.34
C LEU A 7 23.45 17.65 -7.90
N SER A 8 23.95 18.00 -9.10
CA SER A 8 25.11 17.34 -9.68
C SER A 8 26.36 17.51 -8.82
N LEU A 9 26.60 18.72 -8.31
CA LEU A 9 27.73 18.99 -7.42
C LEU A 9 27.62 18.19 -6.12
N TRP A 10 26.41 18.09 -5.55
CA TRP A 10 26.12 17.28 -4.37
C TRP A 10 26.41 15.78 -4.61
N HIS A 11 25.98 15.24 -5.75
CA HIS A 11 26.26 13.85 -6.12
C HIS A 11 27.77 13.60 -6.27
N THR A 12 28.49 14.47 -6.99
CA THR A 12 29.95 14.34 -7.14
C THR A 12 30.68 14.44 -5.81
N LEU A 13 30.29 15.37 -4.93
CA LEU A 13 30.85 15.49 -3.58
C LEU A 13 30.57 14.22 -2.75
N LYS A 14 29.34 13.72 -2.78
CA LYS A 14 28.94 12.50 -2.08
C LYS A 14 29.76 11.29 -2.55
N ASP A 15 29.95 11.14 -3.86
CA ASP A 15 30.69 10.01 -4.44
C ASP A 15 32.19 10.10 -4.13
N THR A 16 32.76 11.31 -4.22
CA THR A 16 34.16 11.56 -3.86
C THR A 16 34.40 11.29 -2.38
N MET A 17 33.52 11.78 -1.50
CA MET A 17 33.59 11.48 -0.07
C MET A 17 33.46 9.99 0.22
N SER A 18 32.52 9.28 -0.44
CA SER A 18 32.36 7.83 -0.27
C SER A 18 33.58 7.05 -0.75
N SER A 19 34.29 7.51 -1.79
CA SER A 19 35.53 6.88 -2.27
C SER A 19 36.72 7.10 -1.33
N LEU A 20 36.77 8.25 -0.64
CA LEU A 20 37.87 8.60 0.27
C LEU A 20 37.70 7.98 1.66
N THR A 21 36.48 7.91 2.17
CA THR A 21 36.22 7.46 3.55
C THR A 21 35.73 6.00 3.62
N GLY A 22 35.42 5.37 2.48
CA GLY A 22 34.71 4.10 2.43
C GLY A 22 33.29 4.14 3.02
N SER A 23 32.87 5.28 3.56
CA SER A 23 31.60 5.45 4.25
C SER A 23 30.50 5.64 3.23
N GLN A 24 29.69 4.60 3.07
CA GLN A 24 28.51 4.64 2.22
C GLN A 24 27.33 5.16 3.03
N THR A 25 26.49 6.01 2.43
CA THR A 25 25.18 6.30 3.03
C THR A 25 24.39 5.00 3.16
N CYS A 26 23.70 4.78 4.28
CA CYS A 26 22.89 3.58 4.56
C CYS A 26 22.01 3.17 3.35
N SER A 27 21.37 4.13 2.69
CA SER A 27 20.57 3.91 1.47
C SER A 27 21.36 3.29 0.31
N ALA A 28 22.60 3.71 0.06
CA ALA A 28 23.43 3.19 -1.03
C ALA A 28 23.96 1.79 -0.73
N ALA A 29 24.27 1.50 0.53
CA ALA A 29 24.65 0.16 0.98
C ALA A 29 23.45 -0.80 0.86
N ASN A 30 22.26 -0.38 1.32
CA ASN A 30 21.03 -1.17 1.23
C ASN A 30 20.63 -1.48 -0.22
N LYS A 31 20.73 -0.50 -1.12
CA LYS A 31 20.44 -0.72 -2.56
C LYS A 31 21.37 -1.75 -3.18
N ARG A 32 22.69 -1.67 -2.90
CA ARG A 32 23.66 -2.69 -3.34
C ARG A 32 23.39 -4.06 -2.72
N GLY A 33 23.02 -4.12 -1.44
CA GLY A 33 22.64 -5.36 -0.76
C GLY A 33 21.43 -6.02 -1.42
N PHE A 34 20.39 -5.23 -1.72
CA PHE A 34 19.21 -5.69 -2.44
C PHE A 34 19.55 -6.18 -3.86
N ASP A 35 20.40 -5.44 -4.59
CA ASP A 35 20.87 -5.86 -5.92
C ASP A 35 21.64 -7.18 -5.87
N SER A 36 22.52 -7.36 -4.89
CA SER A 36 23.24 -8.61 -4.70
C SER A 36 22.30 -9.77 -4.36
N TRP A 37 21.37 -9.55 -3.42
CA TRP A 37 20.41 -10.56 -2.97
C TRP A 37 19.52 -11.03 -4.13
N THR A 38 18.95 -10.10 -4.90
CA THR A 38 18.10 -10.42 -6.05
C THR A 38 18.83 -11.20 -7.15
N ILE A 39 20.10 -10.89 -7.42
CA ILE A 39 20.94 -11.65 -8.36
C ILE A 39 21.15 -13.08 -7.84
N THR A 40 21.43 -13.24 -6.53
CA THR A 40 21.56 -14.57 -5.92
C THR A 40 20.26 -15.38 -6.01
N GLN A 41 19.10 -14.74 -5.81
CA GLN A 41 17.80 -15.40 -5.98
C GLN A 41 17.58 -15.85 -7.42
N LEU A 42 17.92 -15.03 -8.42
CA LEU A 42 17.84 -15.42 -9.83
C LEU A 42 18.74 -16.61 -10.14
N GLN A 43 19.99 -16.59 -9.67
CA GLN A 43 20.94 -17.69 -9.87
C GLN A 43 20.42 -18.99 -9.24
N SER A 44 19.84 -18.90 -8.04
CA SER A 44 19.22 -20.04 -7.37
C SER A 44 18.01 -20.59 -8.12
N ALA A 45 17.16 -19.71 -8.65
CA ALA A 45 15.99 -20.10 -9.44
C ALA A 45 16.38 -20.77 -10.76
N LEU A 46 17.39 -20.26 -11.47
CA LEU A 46 17.91 -20.86 -12.70
C LEU A 46 18.61 -22.21 -12.45
N ALA A 47 19.24 -22.40 -11.29
CA ALA A 47 19.91 -23.65 -10.93
C ALA A 47 18.93 -24.75 -10.49
N ASN A 48 17.73 -24.40 -10.02
CA ASN A 48 16.72 -25.33 -9.53
C ASN A 48 15.46 -25.34 -10.41
N GLU A 49 15.39 -26.27 -11.38
CA GLU A 49 14.19 -26.52 -12.19
C GLU A 49 12.94 -26.87 -11.36
N LYS A 50 13.10 -27.29 -10.09
CA LYS A 50 12.05 -27.68 -9.16
C LYS A 50 11.86 -26.68 -8.03
N THR A 51 11.72 -25.40 -8.32
CA THR A 51 11.21 -24.45 -7.31
C THR A 51 9.71 -24.75 -7.11
N PRO A 52 9.24 -25.10 -5.90
CA PRO A 52 7.90 -25.68 -5.71
C PRO A 52 6.73 -24.73 -5.93
N ASP A 53 6.98 -23.41 -5.92
CA ASP A 53 5.94 -22.38 -5.97
C ASP A 53 6.15 -21.43 -7.15
N PRO A 54 5.08 -20.84 -7.70
CA PRO A 54 5.19 -19.86 -8.79
C PRO A 54 5.95 -18.62 -8.32
N CYS A 55 7.25 -18.58 -8.60
CA CYS A 55 8.06 -17.38 -8.46
C CYS A 55 7.89 -16.51 -9.70
N PHE A 56 7.71 -15.20 -9.52
CA PHE A 56 7.54 -14.24 -10.64
C PHE A 56 8.67 -14.34 -11.68
N LEU A 57 9.91 -14.59 -11.23
CA LEU A 57 11.05 -14.83 -12.12
C LEU A 57 10.87 -16.08 -13.00
N ASN A 58 10.34 -17.18 -12.43
CA ASN A 58 10.09 -18.41 -13.17
C ASN A 58 8.95 -18.24 -14.17
N VAL A 59 7.91 -17.48 -13.79
CA VAL A 59 6.80 -17.15 -14.69
C VAL A 59 7.30 -16.35 -15.89
N MET A 60 8.11 -15.31 -15.67
CA MET A 60 8.68 -14.51 -16.76
C MET A 60 9.70 -15.28 -17.62
N ALA A 61 10.54 -16.10 -17.00
CA ALA A 61 11.45 -16.98 -17.72
C ALA A 61 10.68 -17.99 -18.59
N GLY A 62 9.61 -18.58 -18.06
CA GLY A 62 8.69 -19.46 -18.79
C GLY A 62 7.97 -18.75 -19.95
N ALA A 63 7.70 -17.44 -19.81
CA ALA A 63 7.20 -16.58 -20.87
C ALA A 63 8.27 -16.13 -21.90
N ARG A 64 9.48 -16.69 -21.82
CA ARG A 64 10.62 -16.40 -22.72
C ARG A 64 11.14 -14.96 -22.64
N ILE A 65 10.94 -14.29 -21.50
CA ILE A 65 11.57 -13.00 -21.24
C ILE A 65 13.06 -13.20 -20.90
N PRO A 66 13.99 -12.40 -21.46
CA PRO A 66 15.41 -12.51 -21.13
C PRO A 66 15.64 -12.41 -19.61
N PRO A 67 16.54 -13.22 -19.01
CA PRO A 67 16.72 -13.25 -17.56
C PRO A 67 17.06 -11.90 -16.92
N GLN A 68 17.83 -11.03 -17.59
CA GLN A 68 18.11 -9.69 -17.08
C GLN A 68 16.87 -8.79 -17.07
N THR A 69 16.03 -8.90 -18.10
CA THR A 69 14.76 -8.16 -18.17
C THR A 69 13.79 -8.68 -17.11
N ALA A 70 13.65 -10.00 -16.97
CA ALA A 70 12.85 -10.61 -15.92
C ALA A 70 13.31 -10.16 -14.52
N LEU A 71 14.63 -10.11 -14.27
CA LEU A 71 15.16 -9.59 -13.01
C LEU A 71 14.83 -8.11 -12.78
N ALA A 72 14.93 -7.27 -13.81
CA ALA A 72 14.60 -5.87 -13.72
C ALA A 72 13.11 -5.67 -13.39
N GLU A 73 12.22 -6.35 -14.10
CA GLU A 73 10.78 -6.30 -13.83
C GLU A 73 10.45 -6.82 -12.42
N ALA A 74 11.08 -7.91 -11.98
CA ALA A 74 10.88 -8.43 -10.62
C ALA A 74 11.31 -7.45 -9.53
N LYS A 75 12.41 -6.73 -9.74
CA LYS A 75 12.86 -5.66 -8.83
C LYS A 75 11.86 -4.51 -8.77
N GLU A 76 11.37 -4.08 -9.93
CA GLU A 76 10.36 -3.02 -10.04
C GLU A 76 9.01 -3.42 -9.43
N MET A 77 8.68 -4.72 -9.34
CA MET A 77 7.49 -5.18 -8.63
C MET A 77 7.69 -5.26 -7.11
N LEU A 78 8.83 -5.79 -6.64
CA LEU A 78 9.10 -5.99 -5.21
C LEU A 78 9.23 -4.69 -4.43
N SER A 79 9.91 -3.69 -4.98
CA SER A 79 10.24 -2.47 -4.24
C SER A 79 9.01 -1.63 -3.90
N PRO A 80 8.10 -1.28 -4.84
CA PRO A 80 6.91 -0.49 -4.52
C PRO A 80 5.85 -1.27 -3.74
N GLY A 81 5.77 -2.60 -3.94
CA GLY A 81 4.77 -3.46 -3.29
C GLY A 81 5.02 -3.68 -1.79
N THR A 82 6.27 -3.64 -1.34
CA THR A 82 6.61 -3.93 0.06
C THR A 82 6.18 -2.81 1.01
N ASP A 83 6.68 -1.60 0.79
CA ASP A 83 6.48 -0.49 1.73
C ASP A 83 5.03 0.01 1.73
N SER A 84 4.39 0.07 0.55
CA SER A 84 3.03 0.60 0.42
C SER A 84 1.96 -0.35 0.99
N THR A 85 2.09 -1.67 0.82
CA THR A 85 1.15 -2.63 1.41
C THR A 85 1.37 -2.75 2.92
N SER A 86 2.62 -2.91 3.37
CA SER A 86 2.92 -3.10 4.80
C SER A 86 2.47 -1.91 5.65
N VAL A 87 2.66 -0.68 5.15
CA VAL A 87 2.22 0.53 5.86
C VAL A 87 0.71 0.66 5.87
N THR A 88 0.03 0.30 4.78
CA THR A 88 -1.44 0.27 4.72
C THR A 88 -2.01 -0.74 5.70
N LEU A 89 -1.42 -1.93 5.77
CA LEU A 89 -1.79 -2.95 6.76
C LEU A 89 -1.57 -2.44 8.19
N ALA A 90 -0.41 -1.87 8.50
CA ALA A 90 -0.11 -1.35 9.83
C ALA A 90 -1.12 -0.27 10.29
N HIS A 91 -1.45 0.68 9.41
CA HIS A 91 -2.47 1.71 9.68
C HIS A 91 -3.86 1.11 9.85
N THR A 92 -4.22 0.12 9.03
CA THR A 92 -5.51 -0.58 9.12
C THR A 92 -5.64 -1.29 10.46
N LEU A 93 -4.63 -2.05 10.87
CA LEU A 93 -4.60 -2.76 12.16
C LEU A 93 -4.66 -1.77 13.34
N TYR A 94 -3.93 -0.65 13.25
CA TYR A 94 -3.99 0.42 14.24
C TYR A 94 -5.40 1.02 14.34
N ALA A 95 -6.04 1.32 13.20
CA ALA A 95 -7.34 1.94 13.17
C ALA A 95 -8.45 1.04 13.73
N ILE A 96 -8.48 -0.23 13.33
CA ILE A 96 -9.46 -1.20 13.86
C ILE A 96 -9.21 -1.58 15.32
N SER A 97 -8.00 -1.31 15.85
CA SER A 97 -7.72 -1.50 17.27
C SER A 97 -8.56 -0.56 18.15
N SER A 98 -8.86 0.65 17.67
CA SER A 98 -9.65 1.64 18.42
C SER A 98 -11.17 1.40 18.35
N ASN A 99 -11.64 0.53 17.46
CA ASN A 99 -13.06 0.22 17.26
C ASN A 99 -13.31 -1.30 17.39
N GLN A 100 -13.47 -1.78 18.61
CA GLN A 100 -13.66 -3.21 18.89
C GLN A 100 -14.99 -3.73 18.35
N ALA A 101 -16.06 -2.94 18.43
CA ALA A 101 -17.35 -3.27 17.84
C ALA A 101 -17.24 -3.61 16.34
N PHE A 102 -16.61 -2.73 15.55
CA PHE A 102 -16.38 -3.00 14.13
C PHE A 102 -15.45 -4.19 13.91
N GLN A 103 -14.39 -4.32 14.72
CA GLN A 103 -13.44 -5.43 14.60
C GLN A 103 -14.11 -6.78 14.86
N ASP A 104 -15.02 -6.86 15.82
CA ASP A 104 -15.76 -8.07 16.17
C ASP A 104 -16.83 -8.42 15.13
N GLU A 105 -17.54 -7.42 14.59
CA GLU A 105 -18.44 -7.59 13.44
C GLU A 105 -17.68 -8.12 12.22
N LEU A 106 -16.56 -7.49 11.87
CA LEU A 106 -15.70 -7.93 10.77
C LEU A 106 -15.18 -9.36 10.96
N ALA A 107 -14.72 -9.71 12.17
CA ALA A 107 -14.28 -11.07 12.46
C ALA A 107 -15.43 -12.09 12.35
N SER A 108 -16.63 -11.72 12.79
CA SER A 108 -17.83 -12.56 12.67
C SER A 108 -18.23 -12.80 11.21
N ASP A 109 -18.22 -11.75 10.37
CA ASP A 109 -18.54 -11.86 8.94
C ASP A 109 -17.55 -12.75 8.20
N ILE A 110 -16.26 -12.65 8.52
CA ILE A 110 -15.22 -13.50 7.93
C ILE A 110 -15.35 -14.95 8.42
N ALA A 111 -15.64 -15.14 9.71
CA ALA A 111 -15.86 -16.47 10.28
C ALA A 111 -17.09 -17.17 9.67
N ALA A 112 -18.16 -16.43 9.36
CA ALA A 112 -19.33 -16.94 8.67
C ALA A 112 -19.04 -17.44 7.25
N SER A 113 -17.93 -16.98 6.66
CA SER A 113 -17.40 -17.44 5.37
C SER A 113 -16.30 -18.50 5.52
N GLU A 114 -16.12 -19.05 6.72
CA GLU A 114 -15.14 -20.10 7.06
C GLU A 114 -13.66 -19.69 6.89
N TRP A 115 -13.33 -18.40 7.09
CA TRP A 115 -11.96 -17.88 6.98
C TRP A 115 -11.29 -18.19 5.63
N PRO A 116 -11.87 -17.75 4.51
CA PRO A 116 -11.39 -18.11 3.19
C PRO A 116 -9.99 -17.54 2.93
N THR A 117 -9.27 -18.16 2.00
CA THR A 117 -7.93 -17.74 1.59
C THR A 117 -7.82 -17.40 0.11
N ASP A 118 -8.88 -17.64 -0.68
CA ASP A 118 -8.94 -17.28 -2.08
C ASP A 118 -9.53 -15.87 -2.28
N MET A 119 -9.13 -15.22 -3.38
CA MET A 119 -9.52 -13.84 -3.67
C MET A 119 -11.03 -13.67 -3.78
N SER A 120 -11.71 -14.54 -4.54
CA SER A 120 -13.13 -14.39 -4.86
C SER A 120 -14.00 -14.45 -3.61
N SER A 121 -13.71 -15.39 -2.70
CA SER A 121 -14.43 -15.53 -1.43
C SER A 121 -14.14 -14.35 -0.49
N LEU A 122 -12.90 -13.86 -0.46
CA LEU A 122 -12.54 -12.68 0.35
C LEU A 122 -13.22 -11.40 -0.15
N GLU A 123 -13.28 -11.19 -1.48
CA GLU A 123 -13.96 -10.06 -2.12
C GLU A 123 -15.48 -10.09 -1.91
N ALA A 124 -16.05 -11.26 -1.65
CA ALA A 124 -17.48 -11.41 -1.39
C ALA A 124 -17.91 -10.92 0.01
N ILE A 125 -16.96 -10.65 0.92
CA ILE A 125 -17.22 -10.20 2.30
C ILE A 125 -17.26 -8.66 2.35
N PRO A 126 -18.43 -8.01 2.41
CA PRO A 126 -18.52 -6.56 2.21
C PRO A 126 -17.81 -5.75 3.30
N SER A 127 -17.85 -6.20 4.55
CA SER A 127 -17.16 -5.54 5.68
C SER A 127 -15.64 -5.60 5.54
N LEU A 128 -15.09 -6.69 4.98
CA LEU A 128 -13.67 -6.82 4.68
C LEU A 128 -13.25 -5.91 3.52
N VAL A 129 -14.05 -5.87 2.45
CA VAL A 129 -13.85 -4.94 1.33
C VAL A 129 -13.87 -3.49 1.82
N ALA A 130 -14.84 -3.13 2.66
CA ALA A 130 -14.96 -1.82 3.26
C ALA A 130 -13.75 -1.47 4.15
N CYS A 131 -13.30 -2.41 4.98
CA CYS A 131 -12.12 -2.27 5.84
C CYS A 131 -10.87 -1.94 5.01
N VAL A 132 -10.57 -2.74 3.99
CA VAL A 132 -9.36 -2.54 3.18
C VAL A 132 -9.45 -1.29 2.30
N LYS A 133 -10.61 -0.99 1.69
CA LYS A 133 -10.78 0.26 0.93
C LYS A 133 -10.55 1.49 1.79
N GLU A 134 -11.10 1.49 3.01
CA GLU A 134 -10.86 2.56 3.97
C GLU A 134 -9.40 2.59 4.42
N GLY A 135 -8.76 1.45 4.63
CA GLY A 135 -7.32 1.33 4.94
C GLY A 135 -6.44 2.01 3.89
N ILE A 136 -6.66 1.70 2.61
CA ILE A 136 -5.92 2.29 1.49
C ILE A 136 -6.18 3.80 1.41
N ARG A 137 -7.46 4.22 1.47
CA ARG A 137 -7.85 5.64 1.42
C ARG A 137 -7.21 6.42 2.57
N TRP A 138 -7.38 5.95 3.80
CA TRP A 138 -6.97 6.63 5.02
C TRP A 138 -5.45 6.71 5.13
N THR A 139 -4.74 5.62 4.84
CA THR A 139 -3.26 5.61 4.84
C THR A 139 -2.71 6.54 3.77
N GLY A 140 -3.29 6.54 2.57
CA GLY A 140 -2.81 7.37 1.46
C GLY A 140 -1.34 7.07 1.10
N ALA A 141 -0.96 5.78 1.05
CA ALA A 141 0.43 5.36 0.89
C ALA A 141 1.07 5.85 -0.43
N ALA A 142 0.27 6.03 -1.48
CA ALA A 142 0.70 6.63 -2.74
C ALA A 142 0.50 8.17 -2.71
N THR A 143 1.61 8.91 -2.60
CA THR A 143 1.60 10.39 -2.59
C THR A 143 1.40 11.00 -3.97
N ALA A 144 1.89 10.36 -5.03
CA ALA A 144 1.85 10.90 -6.38
C ALA A 144 1.68 9.80 -7.43
N MET A 145 0.89 10.09 -8.47
CA MET A 145 0.74 9.22 -9.63
C MET A 145 1.78 9.52 -10.71
N LEU A 146 2.07 8.52 -11.54
CA LEU A 146 2.90 8.71 -12.73
C LEU A 146 2.27 9.81 -13.63
N PRO A 147 3.06 10.80 -14.07
CA PRO A 147 2.55 11.90 -14.86
C PRO A 147 2.04 11.43 -16.23
N ARG A 148 1.05 12.13 -16.76
CA ARG A 148 0.58 12.02 -18.16
C ARG A 148 1.09 13.22 -18.95
N VAL A 149 1.35 13.01 -20.23
CA VAL A 149 1.75 14.07 -21.16
C VAL A 149 0.53 14.49 -21.97
N VAL A 150 0.22 15.79 -21.96
CA VAL A 150 -0.87 16.35 -22.74
C VAL A 150 -0.60 16.15 -24.24
N PRO A 151 -1.57 15.63 -25.01
CA PRO A 151 -1.41 15.43 -26.46
C PRO A 151 -1.10 16.72 -27.21
N LYS A 152 -0.56 16.61 -28.43
CA LYS A 152 -0.15 17.77 -29.25
C LYS A 152 -1.28 18.80 -29.47
N GLY A 153 -2.54 18.40 -29.46
CA GLY A 153 -3.71 19.27 -29.61
C GLY A 153 -4.18 19.96 -28.32
N GLY A 154 -3.46 19.82 -27.21
CA GLY A 154 -3.94 20.24 -25.89
C GLY A 154 -4.93 19.24 -25.29
N ALA A 155 -5.41 19.54 -24.09
CA ALA A 155 -6.51 18.83 -23.43
C ALA A 155 -7.25 19.81 -22.52
N LEU A 156 -8.57 19.69 -22.39
CA LEU A 156 -9.33 20.43 -21.40
C LEU A 156 -9.29 19.68 -20.06
N VAL A 157 -8.79 20.32 -19.01
CA VAL A 157 -8.68 19.77 -17.65
C VAL A 157 -9.25 20.80 -16.69
N GLU A 158 -10.43 20.53 -16.10
CA GLU A 158 -11.09 21.45 -15.14
C GLU A 158 -11.17 22.91 -15.64
N GLY A 159 -11.54 23.09 -16.91
CA GLY A 159 -11.64 24.42 -17.53
C GLY A 159 -10.32 25.06 -17.97
N ALA A 160 -9.17 24.41 -17.70
CA ALA A 160 -7.87 24.82 -18.19
C ALA A 160 -7.48 24.04 -19.46
N GLU A 161 -6.75 24.69 -20.37
CA GLU A 161 -6.26 24.07 -21.61
C GLU A 161 -4.73 24.02 -21.61
N PRO A 162 -4.09 23.11 -20.84
CA PRO A 162 -2.65 22.96 -20.88
C PRO A 162 -2.16 22.68 -22.30
N PRO A 163 -1.03 23.30 -22.71
CA PRO A 163 -0.49 23.09 -24.05
C PRO A 163 0.05 21.66 -24.20
N GLY A 164 0.08 21.20 -25.45
CA GLY A 164 0.68 19.90 -25.78
C GLY A 164 2.11 19.77 -25.27
N GLY A 165 2.44 18.61 -24.71
CA GLY A 165 3.73 18.35 -24.06
C GLY A 165 3.77 18.67 -22.56
N THR A 166 2.74 19.31 -22.00
CA THR A 166 2.64 19.55 -20.54
C THR A 166 2.55 18.22 -19.78
N LYS A 167 3.31 18.08 -18.70
CA LYS A 167 3.20 16.93 -17.79
C LYS A 167 2.22 17.24 -16.67
N VAL A 168 1.18 16.44 -16.53
CA VAL A 168 0.15 16.56 -15.49
C VAL A 168 0.19 15.32 -14.60
N SER A 169 0.19 15.50 -13.29
CA SER A 169 0.12 14.41 -12.30
C SER A 169 -0.95 14.74 -11.27
N SER A 170 -1.44 13.72 -10.58
CA SER A 170 -2.40 13.81 -9.50
C SER A 170 -1.85 13.15 -8.23
N SER A 171 -2.36 13.58 -7.07
CA SER A 171 -1.97 13.05 -5.76
C SER A 171 -3.16 12.33 -5.12
N PRO A 172 -3.15 10.98 -5.02
CA PRO A 172 -4.19 10.25 -4.34
C PRO A 172 -4.32 10.62 -2.88
N ALA A 173 -3.19 10.84 -2.20
CA ALA A 173 -3.21 11.31 -0.82
C ALA A 173 -3.98 12.63 -0.65
N TRP A 174 -4.06 13.48 -1.68
CA TRP A 174 -4.84 14.70 -1.64
C TRP A 174 -6.33 14.47 -1.91
N TYR A 175 -6.69 13.89 -3.07
CA TYR A 175 -8.11 13.75 -3.41
C TYR A 175 -8.87 12.69 -2.59
N LEU A 176 -8.17 11.67 -2.07
CA LEU A 176 -8.77 10.68 -1.17
C LEU A 176 -9.00 11.23 0.25
N HIS A 177 -8.44 12.40 0.57
CA HIS A 177 -8.63 13.15 1.81
C HIS A 177 -9.39 14.46 1.60
N HIS A 178 -10.01 14.65 0.43
CA HIS A 178 -10.80 15.84 0.15
C HIS A 178 -12.24 15.68 0.64
N GLU A 179 -12.73 16.64 1.44
CA GLU A 179 -14.04 16.56 2.11
C GLU A 179 -15.22 16.45 1.14
N THR A 180 -15.11 17.03 -0.06
CA THR A 180 -16.14 16.94 -1.10
C THR A 180 -16.47 15.49 -1.48
N ALA A 181 -15.45 14.63 -1.54
CA ALA A 181 -15.62 13.22 -1.85
C ALA A 181 -15.76 12.38 -0.57
N PHE A 182 -14.98 12.69 0.46
CA PHE A 182 -14.90 11.90 1.69
C PHE A 182 -15.15 12.78 2.91
N PRO A 183 -16.42 12.92 3.36
CA PRO A 183 -16.74 13.63 4.60
C PRO A 183 -16.03 12.98 5.79
N ASP A 184 -15.51 13.82 6.69
CA ASP A 184 -14.61 13.44 7.79
C ASP A 184 -13.41 12.59 7.30
N PRO A 185 -12.58 13.12 6.37
CA PRO A 185 -11.57 12.32 5.67
C PRO A 185 -10.49 11.77 6.61
N GLU A 186 -10.24 12.46 7.73
CA GLU A 186 -9.29 12.07 8.76
C GLU A 186 -9.77 10.90 9.63
N ARG A 187 -11.07 10.57 9.62
CA ARG A 187 -11.61 9.44 10.37
C ARG A 187 -11.53 8.16 9.56
N TYR A 188 -11.08 7.09 10.19
CA TYR A 188 -11.16 5.74 9.65
C TYR A 188 -12.59 5.22 9.84
N ARG A 189 -13.41 5.31 8.78
CA ARG A 189 -14.84 4.98 8.81
C ARG A 189 -15.20 3.99 7.70
N PRO A 190 -15.00 2.67 7.90
CA PRO A 190 -15.34 1.67 6.89
C PRO A 190 -16.83 1.64 6.51
N SER A 191 -17.71 2.03 7.42
CA SER A 191 -19.16 2.07 7.19
C SER A 191 -19.56 2.92 5.98
N ARG A 192 -18.78 3.93 5.59
CA ARG A 192 -19.04 4.75 4.38
C ARG A 192 -19.08 3.92 3.09
N TRP A 193 -18.45 2.75 3.10
CA TRP A 193 -18.46 1.82 1.96
C TRP A 193 -19.64 0.85 1.99
N LEU A 194 -20.34 0.73 3.13
CA LEU A 194 -21.42 -0.22 3.39
C LEU A 194 -22.83 0.39 3.29
N GLU A 195 -22.94 1.72 3.33
CA GLU A 195 -24.21 2.47 3.35
C GLU A 195 -25.15 2.18 2.17
N GLN A 196 -24.66 1.62 1.06
CA GLN A 196 -25.46 1.26 -0.11
C GLN A 196 -25.12 -0.15 -0.61
N ARG A 197 -25.91 -1.15 -0.20
CA ARG A 197 -25.71 -2.57 -0.58
C ARG A 197 -26.21 -2.95 -1.98
N ASN A 198 -27.08 -2.14 -2.59
CA ASN A 198 -27.82 -2.52 -3.80
C ASN A 198 -27.54 -1.65 -5.04
N GLU A 199 -26.75 -0.58 -4.89
CA GLU A 199 -26.34 0.32 -5.97
C GLU A 199 -24.84 0.57 -5.87
N ARG A 200 -24.22 0.99 -6.98
CA ARG A 200 -22.79 1.34 -6.98
C ARG A 200 -22.59 2.52 -6.02
N ASN A 201 -21.72 2.34 -5.02
CA ASN A 201 -21.45 3.39 -4.06
C ASN A 201 -20.84 4.61 -4.80
N PRO A 202 -21.40 5.82 -4.68
CA PRO A 202 -20.90 7.01 -5.38
C PRO A 202 -19.43 7.33 -5.04
N LEU A 203 -18.95 6.90 -3.87
CA LEU A 203 -17.54 7.03 -3.48
C LEU A 203 -16.60 6.25 -4.41
N ASP A 204 -17.08 5.23 -5.11
CA ASP A 204 -16.29 4.44 -6.05
C ASP A 204 -15.80 5.26 -7.25
N GLU A 205 -16.45 6.39 -7.55
CA GLU A 205 -16.00 7.29 -8.61
C GLU A 205 -14.78 8.12 -8.19
N TYR A 206 -14.70 8.45 -6.90
CA TYR A 206 -13.61 9.23 -6.30
C TYR A 206 -12.47 8.35 -5.77
N TYR A 207 -12.73 7.05 -5.61
CA TYR A 207 -11.77 6.08 -5.11
C TYR A 207 -10.79 5.61 -6.20
N ILE A 208 -9.73 6.39 -6.42
CA ILE A 208 -8.69 6.11 -7.43
C ILE A 208 -7.30 6.01 -6.78
N PRO A 209 -7.03 5.11 -5.82
CA PRO A 209 -5.69 5.00 -5.20
C PRO A 209 -4.60 4.43 -6.11
N PHE A 210 -4.99 3.69 -7.16
CA PHE A 210 -4.09 2.90 -8.01
C PHE A 210 -3.97 3.44 -9.45
N SER A 211 -4.28 4.72 -9.69
CA SER A 211 -4.50 5.28 -11.03
C SER A 211 -5.67 4.60 -11.77
N LYS A 212 -5.88 4.98 -13.04
CA LYS A 212 -6.93 4.43 -13.90
C LYS A 212 -6.44 4.30 -15.35
N GLY A 213 -7.04 3.37 -16.08
CA GLY A 213 -6.78 3.14 -17.50
C GLY A 213 -5.54 2.26 -17.74
N PRO A 214 -4.86 2.41 -18.89
CA PRO A 214 -3.73 1.53 -19.27
C PRO A 214 -2.52 1.58 -18.33
N SER A 215 -2.43 2.58 -17.45
CA SER A 215 -1.36 2.71 -16.45
C SER A 215 -1.87 2.61 -15.02
N THR A 216 -2.96 1.87 -14.81
CA THR A 216 -3.33 1.39 -13.47
C THR A 216 -2.18 0.59 -12.87
N CYS A 217 -2.03 0.64 -11.54
CA CYS A 217 -1.07 -0.17 -10.81
C CYS A 217 -1.18 -1.65 -11.22
N ILE A 218 -0.08 -2.20 -11.73
CA ILE A 218 0.00 -3.61 -12.13
C ILE A 218 -0.24 -4.57 -10.96
N GLY A 219 0.10 -4.14 -9.73
CA GLY A 219 -0.06 -4.91 -8.50
C GLY A 219 -1.43 -4.81 -7.84
N VAL A 220 -2.43 -4.12 -8.44
CA VAL A 220 -3.70 -3.81 -7.76
C VAL A 220 -4.40 -5.03 -7.15
N HIS A 221 -4.52 -6.13 -7.90
CA HIS A 221 -5.15 -7.35 -7.41
C HIS A 221 -4.33 -8.05 -6.33
N PHE A 222 -3.00 -7.97 -6.42
CA PHE A 222 -2.10 -8.54 -5.44
C PHE A 222 -2.18 -7.78 -4.11
N VAL A 223 -2.20 -6.45 -4.14
CA VAL A 223 -2.37 -5.60 -2.95
C VAL A 223 -3.69 -5.89 -2.24
N TYR A 224 -4.79 -6.01 -2.99
CA TYR A 224 -6.08 -6.36 -2.39
C TYR A 224 -6.05 -7.75 -1.74
N LEU A 225 -5.52 -8.77 -2.44
CA LEU A 225 -5.38 -10.11 -1.89
C LEU A 225 -4.54 -10.11 -0.61
N GLU A 226 -3.37 -9.48 -0.63
CA GLU A 226 -2.47 -9.39 0.53
C GLU A 226 -3.16 -8.72 1.72
N LEU A 227 -3.87 -7.61 1.51
CA LEU A 227 -4.56 -6.89 2.58
C LEU A 227 -5.76 -7.68 3.11
N TYR A 228 -6.61 -8.24 2.22
CA TYR A 228 -7.75 -9.07 2.62
C TYR A 228 -7.28 -10.28 3.43
N LEU A 229 -6.30 -11.02 2.91
CA LEU A 229 -5.77 -12.21 3.55
C LEU A 229 -5.09 -11.87 4.88
N SER A 230 -4.28 -10.83 4.93
CA SER A 230 -3.58 -10.42 6.15
C SER A 230 -4.55 -10.01 7.25
N VAL A 231 -5.53 -9.14 6.94
CA VAL A 231 -6.54 -8.71 7.91
C VAL A 231 -7.36 -9.92 8.39
N SER A 232 -7.82 -10.77 7.46
CA SER A 232 -8.58 -11.98 7.78
C SER A 232 -7.82 -12.92 8.71
N GLN A 233 -6.59 -13.31 8.34
CA GLN A 233 -5.83 -14.30 9.12
C GLN A 233 -5.31 -13.74 10.45
N ILE A 234 -5.06 -12.43 10.55
CA ILE A 234 -4.74 -11.79 11.84
C ILE A 234 -5.97 -11.82 12.74
N LEU A 235 -7.14 -11.39 12.25
CA LEU A 235 -8.38 -11.39 13.04
C LEU A 235 -8.84 -12.80 13.42
N ARG A 236 -8.50 -13.82 12.62
CA ARG A 236 -8.73 -15.22 12.94
C ARG A 236 -8.05 -15.63 14.24
N LYS A 237 -6.83 -15.16 14.47
CA LYS A 237 -6.00 -15.58 15.61
C LYS A 237 -6.05 -14.58 16.76
N TYR A 238 -6.17 -13.30 16.45
CA TYR A 238 -5.94 -12.23 17.40
C TYR A 238 -7.10 -11.23 17.45
N ARG A 239 -7.33 -10.71 18.65
CA ARG A 239 -8.02 -9.46 18.91
C ARG A 239 -6.95 -8.37 19.06
N ILE A 240 -7.10 -7.29 18.32
CA ILE A 240 -6.13 -6.19 18.27
C ILE A 240 -6.66 -5.08 19.18
N ARG A 241 -5.86 -4.63 20.14
CA ARG A 241 -6.20 -3.57 21.09
C ARG A 241 -5.23 -2.39 20.95
N PRO A 242 -5.65 -1.16 21.28
CA PRO A 242 -4.73 -0.04 21.32
C PRO A 242 -3.78 -0.21 22.50
N ARG A 243 -2.49 0.15 22.35
CA ARG A 243 -1.56 0.10 23.47
C ARG A 243 -1.99 1.11 24.53
N SER A 244 -2.27 0.64 25.75
CA SER A 244 -2.70 1.47 26.88
C SER A 244 -1.68 2.61 27.11
N GLY A 245 -2.07 3.83 26.75
CA GLY A 245 -1.14 4.98 26.76
C GLY A 245 -1.81 6.33 26.52
N ASN A 246 -2.94 6.38 25.82
CA ASN A 246 -3.77 7.59 25.71
C ASN A 246 -5.25 7.20 25.75
N ASN A 247 -5.86 7.41 26.91
CA ASN A 247 -7.30 7.35 27.18
C ASN A 247 -8.08 6.11 26.66
N LEU A 248 -8.50 5.29 27.62
CA LEU A 248 -9.53 4.22 27.55
C LEU A 248 -10.93 4.73 27.11
N LEU A 249 -11.01 5.75 26.27
CA LEU A 249 -12.27 6.30 25.80
C LEU A 249 -12.79 5.40 24.69
N ALA A 250 -13.85 4.66 25.03
CA ALA A 250 -14.91 4.06 24.21
C ALA A 250 -14.60 3.70 22.75
N ASP A 251 -15.08 2.56 22.26
CA ASP A 251 -15.04 2.20 20.83
C ASP A 251 -15.33 3.40 19.93
N HIS A 252 -14.34 3.78 19.12
CA HIS A 252 -14.39 4.99 18.30
C HIS A 252 -13.63 4.81 16.99
N GLU A 253 -14.02 5.58 15.99
CA GLU A 253 -13.27 5.71 14.73
C GLU A 253 -11.91 6.36 14.99
N ALA A 254 -10.83 5.69 14.59
CA ALA A 254 -9.49 6.23 14.71
C ALA A 254 -9.34 7.51 13.87
N VAL A 255 -8.64 8.50 14.41
CA VAL A 255 -8.28 9.74 13.71
C VAL A 255 -6.88 9.60 13.15
N LEU A 256 -6.68 10.09 11.92
CA LEU A 256 -5.43 9.96 11.19
C LEU A 256 -4.27 10.53 12.02
N PRO A 257 -3.25 9.72 12.34
CA PRO A 257 -2.11 10.19 13.11
C PRO A 257 -1.36 11.29 12.38
N SER A 258 -0.74 12.19 13.15
CA SER A 258 0.16 13.21 12.59
C SER A 258 1.26 12.54 11.76
N ARG A 259 1.45 13.01 10.53
CA ARG A 259 2.38 12.42 9.55
C ARG A 259 3.07 13.52 8.75
N GLY A 260 4.20 13.20 8.13
CA GLY A 260 4.90 14.15 7.27
C GLY A 260 4.17 14.37 5.94
N GLU A 261 3.96 15.62 5.53
CA GLU A 261 3.26 15.98 4.28
C GLU A 261 3.94 15.44 3.01
N TRP A 262 5.26 15.20 3.07
CA TRP A 262 6.09 14.78 1.93
C TRP A 262 6.30 13.26 1.84
N ALA A 263 5.87 12.53 2.87
CA ALA A 263 5.89 11.08 2.96
C ALA A 263 4.65 10.62 3.74
N THR A 264 3.49 10.67 3.08
CA THR A 264 2.15 10.45 3.71
C THR A 264 1.98 9.08 4.36
N ALA A 265 2.89 8.15 4.09
CA ALA A 265 2.92 6.84 4.72
C ALA A 265 3.76 6.77 6.02
N ALA A 266 4.57 7.78 6.35
CA ALA A 266 5.44 7.75 7.52
C ALA A 266 4.78 8.51 8.70
N PRO A 267 4.14 7.81 9.65
CA PRO A 267 3.60 8.48 10.82
C PRO A 267 4.73 9.08 11.65
N LEU A 268 4.51 10.26 12.23
CA LEU A 268 5.49 10.91 13.12
C LEU A 268 5.57 10.20 14.48
N GLN A 269 4.58 9.37 14.77
CA GLN A 269 4.46 8.61 16.01
C GLN A 269 4.41 7.12 15.68
N ARG A 270 4.85 6.28 16.63
CA ARG A 270 4.71 4.83 16.47
C ARG A 270 3.24 4.43 16.58
N LEU A 271 2.76 3.66 15.61
CA LEU A 271 1.45 3.02 15.67
C LEU A 271 1.57 1.78 16.54
N GLU A 272 1.04 1.83 17.76
CA GLU A 272 1.24 0.79 18.75
C GLU A 272 -0.06 0.10 19.09
N VAL A 273 -0.06 -1.23 18.93
CA VAL A 273 -1.18 -2.12 19.24
C VAL A 273 -0.70 -3.30 20.06
N THR A 274 -1.60 -3.93 20.79
CA THR A 274 -1.39 -5.21 21.47
C THR A 274 -2.25 -6.29 20.84
N LEU A 275 -1.70 -7.49 20.69
CA LEU A 275 -2.41 -8.65 20.15
C LEU A 275 -2.77 -9.58 21.31
N GLU A 276 -4.05 -9.86 21.47
CA GLU A 276 -4.60 -10.84 22.42
C GLU A 276 -5.11 -12.03 21.60
N GLU A 277 -4.90 -13.27 22.04
CA GLU A 277 -5.49 -14.42 21.33
C GLU A 277 -7.02 -14.33 21.37
N ARG A 278 -7.66 -14.45 20.19
CA ARG A 278 -9.12 -14.31 20.06
C ARG A 278 -9.86 -15.52 20.62
N TRP A 279 -9.26 -16.70 20.51
CA TRP A 279 -9.80 -17.96 20.99
C TRP A 279 -8.83 -18.50 22.05
N SER A 280 -9.18 -18.36 23.34
CA SER A 280 -8.40 -19.05 24.38
C SER A 280 -8.56 -20.55 24.20
N SER A 281 -7.46 -21.30 24.35
CA SER A 281 -7.41 -22.77 24.34
C SER A 281 -8.23 -23.46 25.44
N ASP A 282 -9.00 -22.73 26.24
CA ASP A 282 -9.71 -23.24 27.43
C ASP A 282 -11.13 -23.78 27.13
N VAL A 283 -11.41 -24.18 25.89
CA VAL A 283 -12.62 -24.95 25.56
C VAL A 283 -12.21 -26.26 24.90
N ASN A 284 -11.73 -27.19 25.72
CA ASN A 284 -11.72 -28.63 25.47
C ASN A 284 -11.92 -29.37 26.79
#